data_AF-A0A0V0QXF1-F1
#
_entry.id   AF-A0A0V0QXF1-F1
#
_cell.length_a   1.000
_cell.length_b   1.000
_cell.length_c   1.000
_cell.angle_alpha   90.00
_cell.angle_beta   90.00
_cell.angle_gamma   90.00
#
_symmetry.space_group_name_H-M   'P 1'
#
loop_
_entity.id
_entity.type
_entity.pdbx_description
1 polymer ?
#
loop_
_entity_poly.entity_id
_entity_poly.type
_entity_poly.pdbx_seq_one_letter_code
_entity_poly.pdbx_strand_id
1 'polypeptide(L)'
;MSEEQSIPDVMIVMMNPGYNNPKNPQEEFQEGIIEIIPDITLKAIISLMEDDQVQQKYSMNWCRIINLSDYEHPNIDKFIQKFDYYCDIYDDTHSLFSDERKQEFDEIFLVSPSSIVILAWGNNPQMADLRTKAYETVQDKIKQYNNKVFGWFFQPDEKHQKLCWRYSYQRAFKQYNYQAQKCKKY
;
A
#
# COMPACT_ATOMS: atom_id res chain seq x y z
N MET A 1 -27.16 4.03 -1.32
CA MET A 1 -26.51 5.35 -1.30
C MET A 1 -25.26 5.19 -2.14
N SER A 2 -25.11 5.96 -3.21
CA SER A 2 -23.91 5.88 -4.07
C SER A 2 -22.69 6.22 -3.23
N GLU A 3 -21.74 5.30 -3.12
CA GLU A 3 -20.44 5.52 -2.50
C GLU A 3 -19.78 6.72 -3.18
N GLU A 4 -19.72 7.84 -2.49
CA GLU A 4 -18.86 8.94 -2.93
C GLU A 4 -17.44 8.41 -2.74
N GLN A 5 -16.81 7.93 -3.81
CA GLN A 5 -15.44 7.43 -3.79
C GLN A 5 -14.51 8.57 -3.37
N SER A 6 -14.28 8.69 -2.07
CA SER A 6 -13.49 9.76 -1.49
C SER A 6 -12.02 9.60 -1.86
N ILE A 7 -11.38 10.71 -2.24
CA ILE A 7 -9.95 10.74 -2.50
C ILE A 7 -9.21 10.54 -1.17
N PRO A 8 -8.29 9.57 -1.04
CA PRO A 8 -7.53 9.35 0.17
C PRO A 8 -6.43 10.39 0.37
N ASP A 9 -6.17 10.70 1.64
CA ASP A 9 -4.98 11.46 2.05
C ASP A 9 -3.72 10.62 1.82
N VAL A 10 -3.85 9.30 2.02
CA VAL A 10 -2.79 8.32 1.79
C VAL A 10 -3.30 7.14 0.95
N MET A 11 -2.64 6.91 -0.17
CA MET A 11 -2.78 5.69 -0.96
C MET A 11 -1.60 4.76 -0.64
N ILE A 12 -1.88 3.58 -0.10
CA ILE A 12 -0.85 2.57 0.17
C ILE A 12 -1.02 1.45 -0.84
N VAL A 13 0.00 1.23 -1.68
CA VAL A 13 0.07 0.07 -2.57
C VAL A 13 1.03 -0.91 -1.95
N MET A 14 0.55 -2.09 -1.58
CA MET A 14 1.37 -3.05 -0.85
C MET A 14 1.09 -4.50 -1.22
N MET A 15 2.02 -5.36 -0.85
CA MET A 15 1.77 -6.78 -0.78
C MET A 15 1.04 -7.01 0.53
N ASN A 16 -0.08 -7.75 0.54
CA ASN A 16 -0.83 -8.01 1.77
C ASN A 16 -0.57 -9.44 2.29
N PRO A 17 0.49 -9.65 3.10
CA PRO A 17 0.62 -10.88 3.85
C PRO A 17 -0.23 -10.76 5.13
N GLY A 18 -1.48 -11.23 5.12
CA GLY A 18 -2.35 -11.14 6.29
C GLY A 18 -3.74 -11.72 6.10
N TYR A 19 -4.55 -11.69 7.17
CA TYR A 19 -5.99 -11.95 7.15
C TYR A 19 -6.71 -10.73 7.72
N ASN A 20 -7.63 -10.13 6.97
CA ASN A 20 -8.45 -9.01 7.41
C ASN A 20 -9.86 -9.50 7.78
N ASN A 21 -9.97 -10.17 8.92
CA ASN A 21 -11.26 -10.75 9.32
C ASN A 21 -12.21 -9.66 9.84
N PRO A 22 -13.50 -9.73 9.47
CA PRO A 22 -14.51 -8.87 10.07
C PRO A 22 -14.58 -9.13 11.57
N LYS A 23 -14.84 -8.08 12.34
CA LYS A 23 -15.03 -8.17 13.79
C LYS A 23 -16.28 -8.98 14.13
N ASN A 24 -17.29 -8.89 13.28
CA ASN A 24 -18.48 -9.73 13.31
C ASN A 24 -18.46 -10.70 12.11
N PRO A 25 -18.34 -12.03 12.33
CA PRO A 25 -18.32 -13.00 11.24
C PRO A 25 -19.55 -13.00 10.33
N GLN A 26 -20.70 -12.47 10.80
CA GLN A 26 -21.90 -12.36 9.97
C GLN A 26 -21.80 -11.27 8.89
N GLU A 27 -20.76 -10.44 8.94
CA GLU A 27 -20.50 -9.33 8.03
C GLU A 27 -19.54 -9.71 6.89
N GLU A 28 -19.03 -10.95 6.85
CA GLU A 28 -18.04 -11.41 5.86
C GLU A 28 -18.46 -11.22 4.40
N PHE A 29 -19.77 -11.26 4.14
CA PHE A 29 -20.35 -11.08 2.80
C PHE A 29 -21.24 -9.84 2.70
N GLN A 30 -21.18 -8.93 3.67
CA GLN A 30 -21.94 -7.70 3.61
C GLN A 30 -21.24 -6.67 2.71
N GLU A 31 -22.03 -6.00 1.88
CA GLU A 31 -21.56 -4.86 1.10
C GLU A 31 -21.45 -3.63 2.01
N GLY A 32 -20.35 -2.89 1.88
CA GLY A 32 -20.12 -1.61 2.56
C GLY A 32 -18.98 -1.64 3.58
N ILE A 33 -18.96 -0.62 4.44
CA ILE A 33 -17.92 -0.44 5.46
C ILE A 33 -18.21 -1.35 6.65
N ILE A 34 -17.30 -2.28 6.91
CA ILE A 34 -17.37 -3.18 8.06
C ILE A 34 -16.17 -2.93 8.99
N GLU A 35 -16.37 -3.19 10.28
CA GLU A 35 -15.29 -3.11 11.26
C GLU A 35 -14.48 -4.40 11.21
N ILE A 36 -13.15 -4.32 11.12
CA ILE A 36 -12.27 -5.49 11.03
C ILE A 36 -11.37 -5.62 12.26
N ILE A 37 -10.83 -6.81 12.48
CA ILE A 37 -9.78 -7.04 13.48
C ILE A 37 -8.44 -6.74 12.79
N PRO A 38 -7.72 -5.66 13.15
CA PRO A 38 -6.51 -5.29 12.46
C PRO A 38 -5.38 -6.28 12.77
N ASP A 39 -4.75 -6.77 11.71
CA ASP A 39 -3.54 -7.56 11.79
C ASP A 39 -2.31 -6.68 12.12
N ILE A 40 -1.12 -7.25 12.10
CA ILE A 40 0.11 -6.51 12.37
C ILE A 40 0.38 -5.40 11.35
N THR A 41 -0.06 -5.61 10.11
CA THR A 41 0.16 -4.72 8.98
C THR A 41 -0.73 -3.48 9.10
N LEU A 42 -2.03 -3.69 9.31
CA LEU A 42 -2.99 -2.63 9.56
C LEU A 42 -2.67 -1.85 10.83
N LYS A 43 -2.24 -2.52 11.91
CA LYS A 43 -1.78 -1.83 13.13
C LYS A 43 -0.61 -0.89 12.87
N ALA A 44 0.32 -1.27 12.00
CA ALA A 44 1.44 -0.40 11.63
C ALA A 44 0.98 0.82 10.82
N ILE A 45 0.02 0.64 9.90
CA ILE A 45 -0.58 1.73 9.14
C ILE A 45 -1.35 2.69 10.05
N ILE A 46 -2.17 2.16 10.96
CA ILE A 46 -2.89 2.97 11.96
C ILE A 46 -1.89 3.75 12.81
N SER A 47 -0.86 3.10 13.33
CA SER A 47 0.18 3.77 14.13
C SER A 47 0.91 4.88 13.36
N LEU A 48 1.12 4.68 12.05
CA LEU A 48 1.71 5.69 11.18
C LEU A 48 0.78 6.89 11.00
N MET A 49 -0.50 6.63 10.77
CA MET A 49 -1.50 7.68 10.63
C MET A 49 -1.68 8.44 11.94
N GLU A 50 -1.58 7.78 13.09
CA GLU A 50 -1.73 8.42 14.41
C GLU A 50 -0.44 9.09 14.93
N ASP A 51 0.70 8.98 14.23
CA ASP A 51 1.95 9.59 14.68
C ASP A 51 1.88 11.13 14.63
N ASP A 52 2.11 11.78 15.78
CA ASP A 52 2.00 13.24 15.93
C ASP A 52 2.86 14.02 14.92
N GLN A 53 4.07 13.54 14.60
CA GLN A 53 4.96 14.25 13.67
C GLN A 53 4.45 14.12 12.23
N VAL A 54 3.86 12.97 11.91
CA VAL A 54 3.24 12.71 10.61
C VAL A 54 1.97 13.57 10.47
N GLN A 55 1.12 13.61 11.51
CA GLN A 55 -0.09 14.41 11.54
C GLN A 55 0.17 15.91 11.40
N GLN A 56 1.16 16.45 12.13
CA GLN A 56 1.55 17.85 12.03
C GLN A 56 2.02 18.24 10.62
N LYS A 57 2.54 17.30 9.84
CA LYS A 57 3.12 17.57 8.52
C LYS A 57 2.15 17.31 7.37
N TYR A 58 1.25 16.33 7.51
CA TYR A 58 0.45 15.83 6.39
C TYR A 58 -1.05 15.70 6.68
N SER A 59 -1.48 15.77 7.94
CA SER A 59 -2.91 15.75 8.34
C SER A 59 -3.71 14.61 7.69
N MET A 60 -3.30 13.36 7.94
CA MET A 60 -3.89 12.17 7.30
C MET A 60 -5.10 11.68 8.09
N ASN A 61 -6.29 11.66 7.50
CA ASN A 61 -7.50 11.14 8.14
C ASN A 61 -8.05 9.91 7.42
N TRP A 62 -7.82 9.81 6.11
CA TRP A 62 -8.33 8.74 5.27
C TRP A 62 -7.21 8.05 4.50
N CYS A 63 -7.15 6.72 4.62
CA CYS A 63 -6.20 5.88 3.92
C CYS A 63 -6.93 4.84 3.09
N ARG A 64 -6.49 4.65 1.84
CA ARG A 64 -6.90 3.55 0.98
C ARG A 64 -5.72 2.62 0.78
N ILE A 65 -5.95 1.32 0.96
CA ILE A 65 -4.95 0.28 0.76
C ILE A 65 -5.32 -0.50 -0.50
N ILE A 66 -4.36 -0.66 -1.41
CA ILE A 66 -4.48 -1.47 -2.61
C ILE A 66 -3.47 -2.61 -2.49
N ASN A 67 -3.97 -3.84 -2.60
CA ASN A 67 -3.13 -5.02 -2.60
C ASN A 67 -2.58 -5.27 -4.00
N LEU A 68 -1.34 -5.79 -4.09
CA LEU A 68 -0.74 -6.23 -5.35
C LEU A 68 -1.50 -7.40 -5.99
N SER A 69 -2.17 -8.20 -5.18
CA SER A 69 -3.02 -9.31 -5.60
C SER A 69 -4.24 -9.40 -4.70
N ASP A 70 -5.33 -9.94 -5.25
CA ASP A 70 -6.52 -10.35 -4.50
C ASP A 70 -6.27 -11.54 -3.57
N TYR A 71 -5.14 -12.25 -3.73
CA TYR A 71 -4.79 -13.36 -2.87
C TYR A 71 -4.19 -12.87 -1.54
N GLU A 72 -4.76 -13.35 -0.44
CA GLU A 72 -4.29 -13.03 0.90
C GLU A 72 -3.71 -14.29 1.56
N HIS A 73 -2.45 -14.23 1.98
CA HIS A 73 -1.85 -15.28 2.80
C HIS A 73 -0.71 -14.74 3.69
N PRO A 74 -0.74 -14.97 5.02
CA PRO A 74 0.24 -14.38 5.95
C PRO A 74 1.67 -14.91 5.77
N ASN A 75 1.81 -16.13 5.24
CA ASN A 75 3.11 -16.69 4.87
C ASN A 75 3.42 -16.37 3.40
N ILE A 76 4.51 -15.65 3.16
CA ILE A 76 4.94 -15.19 1.84
C ILE A 76 5.27 -16.34 0.88
N ASP A 77 5.90 -17.42 1.36
CA ASP A 77 6.27 -18.54 0.50
C ASP A 77 5.02 -19.26 -0.03
N LYS A 78 3.99 -19.41 0.82
CA LYS A 78 2.68 -19.94 0.43
C LYS A 78 1.90 -18.98 -0.45
N PHE A 79 2.01 -17.67 -0.21
CA PHE A 79 1.48 -16.65 -1.11
C PHE A 79 2.05 -16.85 -2.51
N ILE A 80 3.38 -16.87 -2.64
CA ILE A 80 4.09 -17.00 -3.92
C ILE A 80 3.74 -18.30 -4.63
N GLN A 81 3.83 -19.45 -3.95
CA GLN A 81 3.50 -20.74 -4.55
C GLN A 81 2.10 -20.79 -5.16
N LYS A 82 1.13 -20.17 -4.49
CA LYS A 82 -0.25 -20.15 -4.95
C LYS A 82 -0.50 -19.07 -6.01
N PHE A 83 0.16 -17.91 -5.89
CA PHE A 83 0.12 -16.86 -6.89
C PHE A 83 0.70 -17.36 -8.21
N ASP A 84 1.90 -17.96 -8.21
CA ASP A 84 2.55 -18.53 -9.39
C ASP A 84 1.66 -19.62 -10.02
N TYR A 85 1.10 -20.51 -9.20
CA TYR A 85 0.16 -21.53 -9.67
C TYR A 85 -1.05 -20.93 -10.39
N TYR A 86 -1.60 -19.83 -9.89
CA TYR A 86 -2.72 -19.17 -10.55
C TYR A 86 -2.30 -18.40 -11.78
N CYS A 87 -1.16 -17.70 -11.78
CA CYS A 87 -0.66 -17.01 -12.96
C CYS A 87 -0.40 -17.99 -14.12
N ASP A 88 0.13 -19.17 -13.82
CA ASP A 88 0.34 -20.23 -14.81
C ASP A 88 -0.96 -20.78 -15.42
N ILE A 89 -2.10 -20.64 -14.72
CA ILE A 89 -3.39 -21.25 -15.12
C ILE A 89 -4.40 -20.21 -15.61
N TYR A 90 -4.41 -19.00 -15.05
CA TYR A 90 -5.43 -17.96 -15.20
C TYR A 90 -4.86 -16.57 -15.55
N ASP A 91 -3.57 -16.50 -15.90
CA ASP A 91 -2.85 -15.24 -16.18
C ASP A 91 -2.71 -14.33 -14.93
N ASP A 92 -2.20 -13.12 -15.09
CA ASP A 92 -1.98 -12.16 -13.99
C ASP A 92 -3.24 -11.44 -13.50
N THR A 93 -4.44 -11.91 -13.89
CA THR A 93 -5.77 -11.35 -13.55
C THR A 93 -6.04 -11.25 -12.04
N HIS A 94 -5.32 -12.02 -11.23
CA HIS A 94 -5.32 -11.93 -9.78
C HIS A 94 -4.61 -10.69 -9.23
N SER A 95 -4.03 -9.86 -10.10
CA SER A 95 -3.50 -8.54 -9.77
C SER A 95 -4.42 -7.43 -10.30
N LEU A 96 -4.68 -6.43 -9.46
CA LEU A 96 -5.31 -5.18 -9.90
C LEU A 96 -4.46 -4.44 -10.95
N PHE A 97 -3.17 -4.78 -11.07
CA PHE A 97 -2.25 -4.19 -12.02
C PHE A 97 -2.19 -4.95 -13.35
N SER A 98 -2.99 -6.00 -13.55
CA SER A 98 -3.18 -6.66 -14.84
C SER A 98 -3.82 -5.71 -15.85
N ASP A 99 -3.58 -5.95 -17.14
CA ASP A 99 -4.14 -5.10 -18.19
C ASP A 99 -5.67 -5.27 -18.29
N GLU A 100 -6.15 -6.48 -17.99
CA GLU A 100 -7.54 -6.89 -17.91
C GLU A 100 -8.31 -6.12 -16.82
N ARG A 101 -7.63 -5.73 -15.75
CA ARG A 101 -8.22 -5.00 -14.60
C ARG A 101 -7.92 -3.51 -14.61
N LYS A 102 -7.41 -2.97 -15.71
CA LYS A 102 -7.09 -1.54 -15.85
C LYS A 102 -8.27 -0.62 -15.52
N GLN A 103 -9.49 -0.98 -15.94
CA GLN A 103 -10.66 -0.16 -15.64
C GLN A 103 -10.94 -0.13 -14.12
N GLU A 104 -10.88 -1.29 -13.47
CA GLU A 104 -11.06 -1.40 -12.03
C GLU A 104 -9.97 -0.63 -11.27
N PHE A 105 -8.71 -0.74 -11.73
CA PHE A 105 -7.62 0.07 -11.19
C PHE A 105 -7.89 1.57 -11.32
N ASP A 106 -8.40 2.03 -12.46
CA ASP A 106 -8.69 3.45 -12.69
C ASP A 106 -9.83 3.97 -11.79
N GLU A 107 -10.79 3.11 -11.46
CA GLU A 107 -11.89 3.42 -10.53
C GLU A 107 -11.42 3.42 -9.06
N ILE A 108 -10.47 2.56 -8.70
CA ILE A 108 -9.97 2.42 -7.32
C ILE A 108 -8.79 3.37 -7.03
N PHE A 109 -7.90 3.61 -7.98
CA PHE A 109 -6.72 4.45 -7.82
C PHE A 109 -7.04 5.93 -8.05
N LEU A 110 -7.81 6.49 -7.12
CA LEU A 110 -8.15 7.91 -7.12
C LEU A 110 -7.18 8.64 -6.21
N VAL A 111 -6.43 9.60 -6.76
CA VAL A 111 -5.48 10.44 -6.00
C VAL A 111 -5.58 11.89 -6.45
N SER A 112 -5.18 12.80 -5.57
CA SER A 112 -5.08 14.24 -5.84
C SER A 112 -3.63 14.72 -5.64
N PRO A 113 -3.29 15.97 -6.03
CA PRO A 113 -1.97 16.56 -5.76
C PRO A 113 -1.55 16.56 -4.28
N SER A 114 -2.50 16.53 -3.34
CA SER A 114 -2.23 16.45 -1.90
C SER A 114 -2.09 15.03 -1.38
N SER A 115 -2.55 14.02 -2.13
CA SER A 115 -2.48 12.62 -1.74
C SER A 115 -1.03 12.14 -1.69
N ILE A 116 -0.71 11.38 -0.65
CA ILE A 116 0.58 10.73 -0.47
C ILE A 116 0.48 9.30 -0.97
N VAL A 117 1.43 8.87 -1.81
CA VAL A 117 1.46 7.50 -2.31
C VAL A 117 2.62 6.75 -1.67
N ILE A 118 2.32 5.64 -0.99
CA ILE A 118 3.29 4.78 -0.32
C ILE A 118 3.32 3.43 -1.02
N LEU A 119 4.50 2.97 -1.44
CA LEU A 119 4.69 1.65 -2.03
C LEU A 119 5.38 0.77 -0.99
N ALA A 120 4.68 -0.24 -0.45
CA ALA A 120 5.09 -1.02 0.72
C ALA A 120 5.04 -2.54 0.48
N TRP A 121 5.52 -3.01 -0.67
CA TRP A 121 5.43 -4.40 -1.13
C TRP A 121 6.68 -5.27 -0.88
N GLY A 122 7.61 -4.81 -0.04
CA GLY A 122 8.83 -5.56 0.30
C GLY A 122 9.81 -5.73 -0.86
N ASN A 123 10.80 -6.62 -0.69
CA ASN A 123 11.90 -6.82 -1.64
C ASN A 123 12.10 -8.28 -2.07
N ASN A 124 11.12 -9.17 -1.86
CA ASN A 124 11.25 -10.58 -2.26
C ASN A 124 11.50 -10.68 -3.78
N PRO A 125 12.64 -11.23 -4.25
CA PRO A 125 12.99 -11.27 -5.67
C PRO A 125 11.94 -11.97 -6.55
N GLN A 126 11.22 -12.96 -6.01
CA GLN A 126 10.19 -13.70 -6.75
C GLN A 126 8.99 -12.84 -7.14
N MET A 127 8.81 -11.69 -6.47
CA MET A 127 7.73 -10.73 -6.78
C MET A 127 8.21 -9.54 -7.63
N ALA A 128 9.39 -9.63 -8.26
CA ALA A 128 9.98 -8.51 -8.99
C ALA A 128 9.11 -8.03 -10.14
N ASP A 129 8.53 -8.95 -10.91
CA ASP A 129 7.74 -8.60 -12.09
C ASP A 129 6.43 -7.91 -11.69
N LEU A 130 5.72 -8.47 -10.70
CA LEU A 130 4.48 -7.87 -10.17
C LEU A 130 4.74 -6.46 -9.59
N ARG A 131 5.83 -6.27 -8.86
CA ARG A 131 6.21 -4.94 -8.34
C ARG A 131 6.54 -3.96 -9.45
N THR A 132 7.23 -4.41 -10.49
CA THR A 132 7.60 -3.57 -11.62
C THR A 132 6.34 -3.09 -12.33
N LYS A 133 5.41 -4.01 -12.64
CA LYS A 133 4.12 -3.67 -13.25
C LYS A 133 3.33 -2.68 -12.39
N ALA A 134 3.22 -2.96 -11.09
CA ALA A 134 2.54 -2.05 -10.16
C ALA A 134 3.20 -0.67 -10.07
N TYR A 135 4.53 -0.62 -10.03
CA TYR A 135 5.28 0.64 -10.01
C TYR A 135 5.04 1.47 -11.25
N GLU A 136 5.15 0.87 -12.44
CA GLU A 136 4.95 1.56 -13.72
C GLU A 136 3.53 2.12 -13.82
N THR A 137 2.53 1.28 -13.55
CA THR A 137 1.12 1.69 -13.56
C THR A 137 0.83 2.84 -12.59
N VAL A 138 1.38 2.78 -11.37
CA VAL A 138 1.22 3.84 -10.38
C VAL A 138 1.96 5.12 -10.80
N GLN A 139 3.20 5.00 -11.29
CA GLN A 139 3.99 6.14 -11.76
C GLN A 139 3.28 6.90 -12.87
N ASP A 140 2.70 6.18 -13.84
CA ASP A 140 1.97 6.81 -14.95
C ASP A 140 0.76 7.61 -14.47
N LYS A 141 0.01 7.11 -13.47
CA LYS A 141 -1.14 7.83 -12.91
C LYS A 141 -0.78 9.08 -12.14
N ILE A 142 0.32 9.05 -11.40
CA ILE A 142 0.69 10.14 -10.49
C ILE A 142 1.58 11.20 -11.14
N LYS A 143 2.18 10.88 -12.30
CA LYS A 143 3.08 11.78 -13.04
C LYS A 143 2.47 13.15 -13.27
N GLN A 144 1.18 13.21 -13.57
CA GLN A 144 0.45 14.46 -13.81
C GLN A 144 0.26 15.34 -12.57
N TYR A 145 0.33 14.76 -11.37
CA TYR A 145 0.03 15.46 -10.13
C TYR A 145 1.27 15.88 -9.35
N ASN A 146 2.47 15.48 -9.80
CA ASN A 146 3.73 15.65 -9.06
C ASN A 146 3.62 15.16 -7.60
N ASN A 147 2.85 14.07 -7.39
CA ASN A 147 2.58 13.54 -6.06
C ASN A 147 3.86 13.09 -5.38
N LYS A 148 3.85 13.19 -4.05
CA LYS A 148 4.92 12.64 -3.23
C LYS A 148 4.79 11.12 -3.19
N VAL A 149 5.73 10.44 -3.82
CA VAL A 149 5.88 8.98 -3.73
C VAL A 149 6.92 8.65 -2.68
N PHE A 150 6.54 7.79 -1.75
CA PHE A 150 7.47 7.17 -0.83
C PHE A 150 7.56 5.67 -1.17
N GLY A 151 8.67 5.25 -1.75
CA GLY A 151 8.96 3.83 -1.98
C GLY A 151 9.63 3.21 -0.75
N TRP A 152 9.06 2.14 -0.22
CA TRP A 152 9.58 1.39 0.91
C TRP A 152 9.77 -0.08 0.56
N PHE A 153 11.04 -0.46 0.40
CA PHE A 153 11.47 -1.86 0.33
C PHE A 153 11.64 -2.36 1.77
N PHE A 154 10.61 -2.98 2.37
CA PHE A 154 10.75 -3.55 3.71
C PHE A 154 10.26 -5.00 3.78
N GLN A 155 11.15 -5.90 4.19
CA GLN A 155 10.83 -7.26 4.62
C GLN A 155 10.83 -7.23 6.15
N PRO A 156 9.69 -7.47 6.83
CA PRO A 156 9.66 -7.49 8.28
C PRO A 156 10.26 -8.81 8.78
N ASP A 157 11.39 -8.76 9.49
CA ASP A 157 11.77 -9.87 10.38
C ASP A 157 11.01 -9.74 11.72
N GLU A 158 10.67 -10.87 12.34
CA GLU A 158 9.88 -10.96 13.58
C GLU A 158 10.52 -10.27 14.80
N LYS A 159 11.85 -10.08 14.82
CA LYS A 159 12.54 -9.46 15.97
C LYS A 159 12.64 -7.94 15.88
N HIS A 160 12.49 -7.36 14.68
CA HIS A 160 12.70 -5.93 14.42
C HIS A 160 11.42 -5.13 14.17
N GLN A 161 10.24 -5.74 14.28
CA GLN A 161 8.93 -5.14 14.00
C GLN A 161 8.69 -3.78 14.69
N LYS A 162 9.22 -3.54 15.92
CA LYS A 162 9.02 -2.28 16.66
C LYS A 162 10.08 -1.19 16.44
N LEU A 163 11.33 -1.57 16.12
CA LEU A 163 12.45 -0.62 16.09
C LEU A 163 12.74 -0.09 14.68
N CYS A 164 12.58 -0.95 13.67
CA CYS A 164 12.91 -0.62 12.28
C CYS A 164 11.89 0.32 11.64
N TRP A 165 10.60 0.23 12.01
CA TRP A 165 9.58 1.18 11.56
C TRP A 165 9.93 2.61 12.00
N ARG A 166 10.15 2.81 13.30
CA ARG A 166 10.43 4.13 13.88
C ARG A 166 11.79 4.72 13.42
N TYR A 167 12.84 3.90 13.33
CA TYR A 167 14.17 4.37 12.89
C TYR A 167 14.27 4.61 11.39
N SER A 168 13.64 3.77 10.58
CA SER A 168 13.69 3.94 9.13
C SER A 168 12.84 5.15 8.72
N TYR A 169 11.70 5.40 9.39
CA TYR A 169 10.87 6.60 9.16
C TYR A 169 11.64 7.88 9.46
N GLN A 170 12.27 7.96 10.63
CA GLN A 170 13.09 9.11 11.00
C GLN A 170 14.26 9.34 10.03
N ARG A 171 14.81 8.27 9.44
CA ARG A 171 15.94 8.36 8.50
C ARG A 171 15.52 8.74 7.08
N ALA A 172 14.42 8.20 6.56
CA ALA A 172 13.84 8.59 5.27
C ALA A 172 13.38 10.06 5.28
N PHE A 173 12.79 10.53 6.38
CA PHE A 173 12.44 11.93 6.55
C PHE A 173 13.65 12.86 6.67
N LYS A 174 14.73 12.41 7.33
CA LYS A 174 16.01 13.15 7.37
C LYS A 174 16.67 13.22 6.00
N GLN A 175 16.67 12.15 5.21
CA GLN A 175 17.21 12.16 3.84
C GLN A 175 16.37 13.02 2.88
N TYR A 176 15.04 12.98 2.98
CA TYR A 176 14.16 13.84 2.19
C TYR A 176 14.33 15.32 2.54
N ASN A 177 14.41 15.67 3.84
CA ASN A 177 14.67 17.05 4.27
C ASN A 177 16.06 17.55 3.81
N TYR A 178 17.07 16.67 3.77
CA TYR A 178 18.39 16.99 3.25
C TYR A 178 18.35 17.31 1.74
N GLN A 179 17.62 16.53 0.94
CA GLN A 179 17.48 16.78 -0.50
C GLN A 179 16.59 18.00 -0.80
N ALA A 180 15.48 18.19 -0.08
CA ALA A 180 14.60 19.35 -0.25
C ALA A 180 15.26 20.69 0.12
N GLN A 181 16.20 20.71 1.08
CA GLN A 181 17.02 21.90 1.39
C GLN A 181 18.05 22.20 0.29
N LYS A 182 18.54 21.19 -0.42
CA LYS A 182 19.50 21.36 -1.52
C LYS A 182 18.84 21.93 -2.78
N CYS A 183 17.57 21.58 -3.03
CA CYS A 183 16.80 22.08 -4.17
C CYS A 183 16.25 23.52 -3.98
N LYS A 184 16.26 24.07 -2.75
CA LYS A 184 15.86 25.47 -2.46
C LYS A 184 17.02 26.49 -2.56
N LYS A 185 18.21 26.07 -2.98
CA LYS A 185 19.43 26.90 -3.02
C LYS A 185 19.91 27.29 -4.41
N TYR A 186 19.06 27.18 -5.43
CA TYR A 186 19.33 27.70 -6.77
C TYR A 186 18.15 28.53 -7.26
#